data_AF-A0A815CAS1-F1
#
_entry.id   AF-A0A815CAS1-F1
#
_cell.length_a   1.000
_cell.length_b   1.000
_cell.length_c   1.000
_cell.angle_alpha   90.00
_cell.angle_beta   90.00
_cell.angle_gamma   90.00
#
_symmetry.space_group_name_H-M   'P 1'
#
loop_
_entity.id
_entity.type
_entity.pdbx_description
1 polymer ?
#
loop_
_entity_poly.entity_id
_entity_poly.type
_entity_poly.pdbx_seq_one_letter_code
_entity_poly.pdbx_strand_id
1 'polypeptide(L)'
;MQTKPNQWINMTFEQLKQQLYKYTRDTIKSFARQETIPDYVQIGNEVSAGILWPDGNWSDWKKLGSLLRAASKGVRDATQQSKIVVHITHIDTWSTTKWLLDRIVFEENVDFDIIGESYYPFWDGSLDDVRNSLHQMVKLYQKPIIIAETAFPWTHEDPSKRSVKNTTGFDSGPDGQTQLFVLNFKTFTNAGTPPTD
;
A
#
# COMPACT_ATOMS: atom_id res chain seq x y z
N MET A 1 -0.51 1.86 13.97
CA MET A 1 -0.44 3.33 13.83
C MET A 1 1.00 3.75 13.59
N GLN A 2 1.25 4.70 12.70
CA GLN A 2 2.59 5.21 12.39
C GLN A 2 2.78 6.55 13.09
N THR A 3 3.49 6.56 14.22
CA THR A 3 3.78 7.77 14.98
C THR A 3 4.95 8.55 14.39
N LYS A 4 5.06 9.83 14.75
CA LYS A 4 6.21 10.65 14.33
C LYS A 4 7.52 10.09 14.90
N PRO A 5 8.63 10.18 14.15
CA PRO A 5 9.96 10.05 14.73
C PRO A 5 10.17 11.05 15.86
N ASN A 6 10.94 10.69 16.88
CA ASN A 6 11.14 11.50 18.09
C ASN A 6 11.55 12.95 17.80
N GLN A 7 12.41 13.16 16.79
CA GLN A 7 12.90 14.49 16.42
C GLN A 7 11.80 15.41 15.83
N TRP A 8 10.66 14.84 15.39
CA TRP A 8 9.60 15.58 14.71
C TRP A 8 8.37 15.82 15.61
N ILE A 9 8.35 15.28 16.84
CA ILE A 9 7.18 15.33 17.73
C ILE A 9 6.72 16.77 18.02
N ASN A 10 7.67 17.70 18.18
CA ASN A 10 7.40 19.10 18.54
C ASN A 10 7.31 20.04 17.32
N MET A 11 7.33 19.51 16.10
CA MET A 11 7.19 20.32 14.89
C MET A 11 5.74 20.78 14.73
N THR A 12 5.54 22.02 14.26
CA THR A 12 4.25 22.44 13.74
C THR A 12 3.89 21.62 12.50
N PHE A 13 2.62 21.60 12.11
CA PHE A 13 2.20 20.87 10.91
C PHE A 13 2.95 21.32 9.65
N GLU A 14 3.19 22.62 9.48
CA GLU A 14 3.93 23.16 8.34
C GLU A 14 5.41 22.75 8.36
N GLN A 15 6.03 22.74 9.54
CA GLN A 15 7.39 22.24 9.72
C GLN A 15 7.46 20.73 9.41
N LEU A 16 6.50 19.95 9.89
CA LEU A 16 6.40 18.51 9.66
C LEU A 16 6.27 18.19 8.17
N LYS A 17 5.39 18.90 7.46
CA LYS A 17 5.21 18.75 6.00
C LYS A 17 6.49 19.09 5.24
N GLN A 18 7.15 20.21 5.58
CA GLN A 18 8.42 20.58 4.98
C GLN A 18 9.53 19.56 5.29
N GLN A 19 9.56 19.04 6.52
CA GLN A 19 10.54 18.07 6.96
C GLN A 19 10.35 16.73 6.24
N LEU A 20 9.11 16.26 6.06
CA LEU A 20 8.80 15.05 5.30
C LEU A 20 9.25 15.19 3.84
N TYR A 21 8.93 16.30 3.18
CA TYR A 21 9.41 16.59 1.83
C TYR A 21 10.94 16.52 1.73
N LYS A 22 11.65 17.21 2.64
CA LYS A 22 13.12 17.23 2.66
C LYS A 22 13.69 15.84 2.91
N TYR A 23 13.16 15.14 3.90
CA TYR A 23 13.60 13.79 4.26
C TYR A 23 13.49 12.84 3.07
N THR A 24 12.32 12.79 2.42
CA THR A 24 12.12 11.93 1.25
C THR A 24 13.08 12.30 0.12
N ARG A 25 13.16 13.59 -0.23
CA ARG A 25 14.05 14.05 -1.30
C ARG A 25 15.52 13.72 -1.03
N ASP A 26 16.00 14.05 0.16
CA ASP A 26 17.43 13.96 0.48
C ASP A 26 17.86 12.49 0.66
N THR A 27 16.95 11.62 1.10
CA THR A 27 17.14 10.17 1.13
C THR A 27 17.27 9.61 -0.29
N ILE A 28 16.35 9.95 -1.20
CA ILE A 28 16.46 9.45 -2.58
C ILE A 28 17.70 10.02 -3.30
N LYS A 29 18.08 11.27 -3.02
CA LYS A 29 19.34 11.85 -3.52
C LYS A 29 20.58 11.18 -2.91
N SER A 30 20.53 10.61 -1.71
CA SER A 30 21.67 9.86 -1.15
C SER A 30 21.86 8.54 -1.88
N PHE A 31 20.79 7.84 -2.23
CA PHE A 31 20.83 6.66 -3.11
C PHE A 31 21.33 7.01 -4.51
N ALA A 32 20.85 8.10 -5.10
CA ALA A 32 21.30 8.57 -6.42
C ALA A 32 22.81 8.86 -6.47
N ARG A 33 23.36 9.49 -5.42
CA ARG A 33 24.81 9.74 -5.32
C ARG A 33 25.66 8.48 -5.22
N GLN A 34 25.06 7.37 -4.81
CA GLN A 34 25.69 6.06 -4.73
C GLN A 34 25.35 5.19 -5.94
N GLU A 35 24.72 5.75 -6.97
CA GLU A 35 24.28 5.02 -8.17
C GLU A 35 23.35 3.83 -7.85
N THR A 36 22.58 3.93 -6.77
CA THR A 36 21.66 2.89 -6.26
C THR A 36 20.23 3.42 -6.11
N ILE A 37 19.76 4.17 -7.11
CA ILE A 37 18.40 4.72 -7.10
C ILE A 37 17.39 3.57 -6.99
N PRO A 38 16.45 3.60 -6.03
CA PRO A 38 15.46 2.53 -5.90
C PRO A 38 14.45 2.57 -7.07
N ASP A 39 14.07 1.40 -7.58
CA ASP A 39 13.02 1.30 -8.61
C ASP A 39 11.65 1.76 -8.09
N TYR A 40 11.37 1.48 -6.82
CA TYR A 40 10.11 1.80 -6.15
C TYR A 40 10.35 2.57 -4.84
N VAL A 41 9.55 3.60 -4.59
CA VAL A 41 9.53 4.35 -3.33
C VAL A 41 8.12 4.39 -2.78
N GLN A 42 7.92 3.73 -1.64
CA GLN A 42 6.64 3.72 -0.94
C GLN A 42 6.54 4.91 0.01
N ILE A 43 5.55 5.79 -0.18
CA ILE A 43 5.40 7.03 0.63
C ILE A 43 4.53 6.79 1.87
N GLY A 44 5.10 6.08 2.85
CA GLY A 44 4.40 5.55 4.03
C GLY A 44 4.17 4.04 3.90
N ASN A 45 3.78 3.34 4.96
CA ASN A 45 3.40 1.92 4.90
C ASN A 45 1.93 1.76 5.27
N GLU A 46 1.10 1.05 4.52
CA GLU A 46 -0.29 0.81 4.93
C GLU A 46 -1.01 2.09 5.44
N VAL A 47 -1.10 3.11 4.59
CA VAL A 47 -1.51 4.47 4.98
C VAL A 47 -3.01 4.61 5.24
N SER A 48 -3.77 3.51 5.30
CA SER A 48 -5.22 3.46 5.56
C SER A 48 -5.62 4.14 6.86
N ALA A 49 -4.81 3.98 7.91
CA ALA A 49 -4.98 4.68 9.19
C ALA A 49 -4.22 6.02 9.22
N GLY A 50 -3.53 6.40 8.14
CA GLY A 50 -2.71 7.59 8.06
C GLY A 50 -1.28 7.43 8.60
N ILE A 51 -0.51 8.52 8.57
CA ILE A 51 0.93 8.57 8.87
C ILE A 51 1.25 9.69 9.86
N LEU A 52 2.40 9.62 10.53
CA LEU A 52 2.94 10.72 11.37
C LEU A 52 1.92 11.26 12.40
N TRP A 53 1.28 10.35 13.11
CA TRP A 53 0.22 10.65 14.07
C TRP A 53 0.68 11.63 15.18
N PRO A 54 -0.23 12.48 15.71
CA PRO A 54 -1.66 12.57 15.36
C PRO A 54 -1.96 13.41 14.10
N ASP A 55 -0.99 14.11 13.53
CA ASP A 55 -1.23 15.11 12.49
C ASP A 55 -1.71 14.54 11.16
N GLY A 56 -1.22 13.37 10.76
CA GLY A 56 -1.67 12.68 9.54
C GLY A 56 -2.63 11.53 9.83
N ASN A 57 -3.51 11.67 10.83
CA ASN A 57 -4.57 10.71 11.09
C ASN A 57 -5.59 10.65 9.93
N TRP A 58 -6.10 9.46 9.60
CA TRP A 58 -7.14 9.24 8.57
C TRP A 58 -8.40 10.09 8.75
N SER A 59 -8.70 10.56 9.97
CA SER A 59 -9.87 11.41 10.22
C SER A 59 -9.71 12.84 9.67
N ASP A 60 -8.48 13.28 9.34
CA ASP A 60 -8.18 14.58 8.74
C ASP A 60 -7.47 14.40 7.38
N TRP A 61 -8.27 14.15 6.34
CA TRP A 61 -7.77 13.90 4.99
C TRP A 61 -7.02 15.08 4.38
N LYS A 62 -7.32 16.32 4.78
CA LYS A 62 -6.60 17.49 4.26
C LYS A 62 -5.17 17.53 4.78
N LYS A 63 -4.97 17.17 6.05
CA LYS A 63 -3.61 17.02 6.60
C LYS A 63 -2.91 15.79 6.06
N LEU A 64 -3.56 14.62 6.08
CA LEU A 64 -2.97 13.38 5.56
C LEU A 64 -2.58 13.51 4.08
N GLY A 65 -3.48 14.00 3.23
CA GLY A 65 -3.21 14.26 1.82
C GLY A 65 -2.08 15.27 1.61
N SER A 66 -1.99 16.32 2.43
CA SER A 66 -0.87 17.28 2.37
C SER A 66 0.48 16.64 2.69
N LEU A 67 0.53 15.70 3.64
CA LEU A 67 1.75 14.95 3.96
C LEU A 67 2.14 13.99 2.83
N LEU A 68 1.17 13.24 2.28
CA LEU A 68 1.41 12.34 1.15
C LEU A 68 1.90 13.10 -0.10
N ARG A 69 1.28 14.24 -0.42
CA ARG A 69 1.74 15.13 -1.51
C ARG A 69 3.16 15.66 -1.25
N ALA A 70 3.49 16.02 -0.01
CA ALA A 70 4.85 16.47 0.34
C ALA A 70 5.89 15.36 0.15
N ALA A 71 5.59 14.13 0.56
CA ALA A 71 6.45 12.97 0.34
C ALA A 71 6.61 12.66 -1.15
N SER A 72 5.49 12.59 -1.90
CA SER A 72 5.48 12.36 -3.35
C SER A 72 6.34 13.41 -4.09
N LYS A 73 6.11 14.69 -3.80
CA LYS A 73 6.91 15.78 -4.36
C LYS A 73 8.41 15.62 -4.03
N GLY A 74 8.73 15.16 -2.82
CA GLY A 74 10.11 14.88 -2.42
C GLY A 74 10.78 13.83 -3.32
N VAL A 75 10.06 12.76 -3.68
CA VAL A 75 10.55 11.75 -4.63
C VAL A 75 10.76 12.36 -6.01
N ARG A 76 9.73 13.04 -6.57
CA ARG A 76 9.80 13.63 -7.92
C ARG A 76 10.94 14.66 -8.06
N ASP A 77 11.17 15.47 -7.04
CA ASP A 77 12.26 16.47 -7.02
C ASP A 77 13.65 15.83 -6.83
N ALA A 78 13.73 14.56 -6.42
CA ALA A 78 14.97 13.81 -6.30
C ALA A 78 15.28 13.00 -7.56
N THR A 79 14.27 12.40 -8.18
CA THR A 79 14.41 11.56 -9.37
C THR A 79 13.10 11.41 -10.14
N GLN A 80 13.21 11.15 -11.44
CA GLN A 80 12.09 10.75 -12.32
C GLN A 80 12.14 9.25 -12.65
N GLN A 81 13.16 8.53 -12.18
CA GLN A 81 13.34 7.09 -12.47
C GLN A 81 12.48 6.22 -11.54
N SER A 82 12.45 6.54 -10.24
CA SER A 82 11.69 5.78 -9.26
C SER A 82 10.17 5.92 -9.49
N LYS A 83 9.47 4.80 -9.31
CA LYS A 83 8.00 4.76 -9.25
C LYS A 83 7.52 4.96 -7.82
N ILE A 84 6.53 5.81 -7.62
CA ILE A 84 5.96 6.10 -6.30
C ILE A 84 4.82 5.11 -6.03
N VAL A 85 4.89 4.42 -4.90
CA VAL A 85 3.86 3.49 -4.43
C VAL A 85 3.07 4.14 -3.29
N VAL A 86 1.74 4.14 -3.40
CA VAL A 86 0.84 4.39 -2.26
C VAL A 86 0.30 3.05 -1.82
N HIS A 87 0.65 2.64 -0.60
CA HIS A 87 0.31 1.34 -0.04
C HIS A 87 -0.83 1.47 0.98
N ILE A 88 -1.96 0.82 0.71
CA ILE A 88 -3.13 0.74 1.60
C ILE A 88 -3.43 -0.71 2.02
N THR A 89 -4.50 -0.89 2.80
CA THR A 89 -4.98 -2.16 3.34
C THR A 89 -6.46 -2.34 3.04
N HIS A 90 -7.02 -3.49 3.42
CA HIS A 90 -8.43 -3.86 3.20
C HIS A 90 -8.76 -4.24 1.76
N ILE A 91 -7.82 -4.87 1.07
CA ILE A 91 -7.96 -5.40 -0.29
C ILE A 91 -9.16 -6.36 -0.43
N ASP A 92 -9.60 -7.02 0.64
CA ASP A 92 -10.77 -7.90 0.66
C ASP A 92 -12.10 -7.14 0.72
N THR A 93 -12.09 -5.84 0.97
CA THR A 93 -13.30 -5.04 1.16
C THR A 93 -13.34 -3.89 0.17
N TRP A 94 -13.96 -4.13 -1.00
CA TRP A 94 -13.98 -3.16 -2.10
C TRP A 94 -14.51 -1.78 -1.71
N SER A 95 -15.58 -1.71 -0.89
CA SER A 95 -16.14 -0.42 -0.45
C SER A 95 -15.13 0.41 0.36
N THR A 96 -14.34 -0.22 1.23
CA THR A 96 -13.28 0.41 2.01
C THR A 96 -12.11 0.81 1.13
N THR A 97 -11.64 -0.10 0.27
CA THR A 97 -10.56 0.16 -0.70
C THR A 97 -10.92 1.37 -1.59
N LYS A 98 -12.13 1.38 -2.15
CA LYS A 98 -12.63 2.47 -2.99
C LYS A 98 -12.67 3.79 -2.24
N TRP A 99 -13.18 3.80 -1.01
CA TRP A 99 -13.25 5.01 -0.19
C TRP A 99 -11.85 5.59 0.09
N LEU A 100 -10.87 4.75 0.40
CA LEU A 100 -9.47 5.18 0.60
C LEU A 100 -8.88 5.77 -0.68
N LEU A 101 -8.98 5.04 -1.79
CA LEU A 101 -8.37 5.44 -3.06
C LEU A 101 -9.06 6.64 -3.70
N ASP A 102 -10.38 6.76 -3.61
CA ASP A 102 -11.09 7.95 -4.11
C ASP A 102 -10.56 9.22 -3.42
N ARG A 103 -10.34 9.16 -2.10
CA ARG A 103 -9.79 10.30 -1.36
C ARG A 103 -8.37 10.61 -1.77
N ILE A 104 -7.51 9.60 -1.87
CA ILE A 104 -6.10 9.77 -2.25
C ILE A 104 -5.98 10.33 -3.68
N VAL A 105 -6.72 9.75 -4.63
CA VAL A 105 -6.60 10.03 -6.07
C VAL A 105 -7.37 11.29 -6.45
N PHE A 106 -8.65 11.41 -6.08
CA PHE A 106 -9.53 12.43 -6.62
C PHE A 106 -9.72 13.64 -5.69
N GLU A 107 -9.76 13.43 -4.37
CA GLU A 107 -9.99 14.54 -3.42
C GLU A 107 -8.69 15.23 -2.98
N GLU A 108 -7.65 14.44 -2.71
CA GLU A 108 -6.34 14.92 -2.27
C GLU A 108 -5.31 14.99 -3.40
N ASN A 109 -5.60 14.43 -4.57
CA ASN A 109 -4.76 14.55 -5.76
C ASN A 109 -3.27 14.23 -5.48
N VAL A 110 -3.03 13.11 -4.79
CA VAL A 110 -1.67 12.62 -4.51
C VAL A 110 -1.08 12.09 -5.82
N ASP A 111 0.11 12.56 -6.19
CA ASP A 111 0.85 12.03 -7.35
C ASP A 111 1.55 10.72 -6.96
N PHE A 112 1.19 9.62 -7.62
CA PHE A 112 1.83 8.32 -7.47
C PHE A 112 1.61 7.44 -8.69
N ASP A 113 2.43 6.40 -8.84
CA ASP A 113 2.44 5.55 -10.02
C ASP A 113 1.71 4.22 -9.80
N ILE A 114 1.84 3.62 -8.60
CA ILE A 114 1.42 2.24 -8.32
C ILE A 114 0.60 2.17 -7.04
N ILE A 115 -0.48 1.39 -7.06
CA ILE A 115 -1.24 1.04 -5.86
C ILE A 115 -0.57 -0.18 -5.22
N GLY A 116 -0.16 -0.06 -3.96
CA GLY A 116 0.29 -1.18 -3.14
C GLY A 116 -0.83 -1.66 -2.23
N GLU A 117 -0.93 -2.96 -2.05
CA GLU A 117 -1.87 -3.59 -1.12
C GLU A 117 -1.17 -4.65 -0.28
N SER A 118 -1.64 -4.82 0.94
CA SER A 118 -1.32 -5.98 1.78
C SER A 118 -2.43 -7.01 1.68
N TYR A 119 -2.08 -8.28 1.53
CA TYR A 119 -3.01 -9.39 1.60
C TYR A 119 -2.49 -10.50 2.52
N TYR A 120 -3.12 -10.64 3.67
CA TYR A 120 -2.87 -11.72 4.60
C TYR A 120 -4.15 -12.54 4.75
N PRO A 121 -4.24 -13.76 4.18
CA PRO A 121 -5.47 -14.58 4.23
C PRO A 121 -5.94 -14.96 5.64
N PHE A 122 -5.09 -14.69 6.62
CA PHE A 122 -5.36 -14.86 8.03
C PHE A 122 -6.17 -13.71 8.63
N TRP A 123 -5.97 -12.49 8.13
CA TRP A 123 -6.62 -11.27 8.60
C TRP A 123 -7.73 -10.81 7.66
N ASP A 124 -7.50 -11.00 6.37
CA ASP A 124 -8.35 -10.57 5.28
C ASP A 124 -9.26 -11.70 4.78
N GLY A 125 -10.25 -11.32 3.97
CA GLY A 125 -11.25 -12.17 3.37
C GLY A 125 -10.76 -13.04 2.21
N SER A 126 -11.74 -13.59 1.50
CA SER A 126 -11.52 -14.64 0.51
C SER A 126 -10.74 -14.15 -0.71
N LEU A 127 -10.15 -15.09 -1.44
CA LEU A 127 -9.47 -14.81 -2.71
C LEU A 127 -10.40 -14.24 -3.78
N ASP A 128 -11.71 -14.52 -3.70
CA ASP A 128 -12.70 -13.97 -4.61
C ASP A 128 -12.98 -12.50 -4.31
N ASP A 129 -13.04 -12.12 -3.03
CA ASP A 129 -13.18 -10.72 -2.61
C ASP A 129 -11.96 -9.90 -3.05
N VAL A 130 -10.76 -10.45 -2.84
CA VAL A 130 -9.50 -9.87 -3.31
C VAL A 130 -9.51 -9.69 -4.82
N ARG A 131 -9.89 -10.73 -5.58
CA ARG A 131 -10.00 -10.65 -7.05
C ARG A 131 -10.96 -9.56 -7.48
N ASN A 132 -12.12 -9.45 -6.83
CA ASN A 132 -13.09 -8.41 -7.13
C ASN A 132 -12.50 -7.01 -6.89
N SER A 133 -11.90 -6.74 -5.73
CA SER A 133 -11.29 -5.44 -5.46
C SER A 133 -10.20 -5.08 -6.46
N LEU A 134 -9.35 -6.04 -6.84
CA LEU A 134 -8.30 -5.84 -7.85
C LEU A 134 -8.87 -5.48 -9.22
N HIS A 135 -9.88 -6.20 -9.68
CA HIS A 135 -10.54 -5.90 -10.95
C HIS A 135 -11.14 -4.48 -10.95
N GLN A 136 -11.78 -4.08 -9.84
CA GLN A 136 -12.37 -2.75 -9.71
C GLN A 136 -11.29 -1.66 -9.65
N MET A 137 -10.19 -1.88 -8.92
CA MET A 137 -9.08 -0.94 -8.83
C MET A 137 -8.44 -0.68 -10.19
N VAL A 138 -8.12 -1.74 -10.95
CA VAL A 138 -7.55 -1.62 -12.30
C VAL A 138 -8.51 -0.82 -13.21
N LYS A 139 -9.80 -1.15 -13.18
CA LYS A 139 -10.82 -0.50 -14.01
C LYS A 139 -10.98 0.99 -13.69
N LEU A 140 -10.98 1.36 -12.42
CA LEU A 140 -11.32 2.73 -12.00
C LEU A 140 -10.11 3.66 -11.94
N TYR A 141 -9.00 3.20 -11.38
CA TYR A 141 -7.83 4.06 -11.15
C TYR A 141 -6.80 3.97 -12.27
N GLN A 142 -6.87 2.94 -13.12
CA GLN A 142 -5.96 2.73 -14.26
C GLN A 142 -4.48 2.83 -13.89
N LYS A 143 -4.13 2.31 -12.70
CA LYS A 143 -2.77 2.22 -12.19
C LYS A 143 -2.38 0.74 -12.03
N PRO A 144 -1.10 0.38 -12.24
CA PRO A 144 -0.60 -0.92 -11.84
C PRO A 144 -0.81 -1.16 -10.34
N ILE A 145 -1.00 -2.42 -9.98
CA ILE A 145 -1.19 -2.86 -8.59
C ILE A 145 -0.07 -3.85 -8.23
N ILE A 146 0.45 -3.74 -7.01
CA ILE A 146 1.37 -4.73 -6.42
C ILE A 146 0.81 -5.22 -5.09
N ILE A 147 0.99 -6.50 -4.79
CA ILE A 147 0.88 -6.99 -3.41
C ILE A 147 2.23 -6.78 -2.75
N ALA A 148 2.31 -5.75 -1.91
CA ALA A 148 3.53 -5.37 -1.22
C ALA A 148 3.83 -6.32 -0.07
N GLU A 149 2.80 -6.85 0.58
CA GLU A 149 2.94 -7.78 1.68
C GLU A 149 1.94 -8.94 1.61
N THR A 150 2.42 -10.14 1.89
CA THR A 150 1.59 -11.33 2.08
C THR A 150 2.35 -12.38 2.87
N ALA A 151 1.64 -13.27 3.55
CA ALA A 151 2.23 -14.43 4.20
C ALA A 151 1.22 -15.58 4.28
N PHE A 152 1.75 -16.80 4.34
CA PHE A 152 0.96 -18.01 4.52
C PHE A 152 1.67 -18.96 5.49
N PRO A 153 0.94 -19.56 6.46
CA PRO A 153 1.57 -20.26 7.57
C PRO A 153 2.22 -21.59 7.15
N TRP A 154 3.34 -21.91 7.79
CA TRP A 154 4.02 -23.21 7.67
C TRP A 154 3.30 -24.32 8.45
N THR A 155 2.77 -24.01 9.64
CA THR A 155 2.06 -24.96 10.50
C THR A 155 0.59 -24.57 10.70
N HIS A 156 -0.21 -25.53 11.15
CA HIS A 156 -1.61 -25.30 11.52
C HIS A 156 -1.79 -24.72 12.93
N GLU A 157 -0.71 -24.59 13.71
CA GLU A 157 -0.79 -24.06 15.07
C GLU A 157 -1.08 -22.57 15.05
N ASP A 158 -2.31 -22.22 15.42
CA ASP A 158 -2.72 -20.84 15.56
C ASP A 158 -3.40 -20.58 16.93
N PRO A 159 -2.81 -19.71 17.79
CA PRO A 159 -3.44 -19.24 19.00
C PRO A 159 -4.72 -18.40 18.79
N SER A 160 -4.92 -17.84 17.59
CA SER A 160 -6.04 -16.93 17.26
C SER A 160 -7.31 -17.62 16.75
N LYS A 161 -7.28 -18.95 16.57
CA LYS A 161 -8.37 -19.80 16.02
C LYS A 161 -8.82 -19.44 14.60
N ARG A 162 -8.02 -18.69 13.84
CA ARG A 162 -8.31 -18.36 12.44
C ARG A 162 -7.72 -19.44 11.54
N SER A 163 -8.44 -19.76 10.47
CA SER A 163 -8.07 -20.83 9.56
C SER A 163 -7.85 -20.27 8.16
N VAL A 164 -6.59 -20.23 7.72
CA VAL A 164 -6.25 -19.88 6.34
C VAL A 164 -6.92 -20.82 5.34
N LYS A 165 -7.20 -22.07 5.73
CA LYS A 165 -7.92 -23.03 4.92
C LYS A 165 -9.36 -22.61 4.67
N ASN A 166 -10.01 -21.99 5.64
CA ASN A 166 -11.38 -21.51 5.46
C ASN A 166 -11.44 -20.30 4.53
N THR A 167 -10.40 -19.46 4.55
CA THR A 167 -10.30 -18.27 3.69
C THR A 167 -9.86 -18.61 2.27
N THR A 168 -8.92 -19.54 2.12
CA THR A 168 -8.23 -19.80 0.84
C THR A 168 -8.55 -21.14 0.21
N GLY A 169 -9.05 -22.10 0.99
CA GLY A 169 -9.16 -23.51 0.62
C GLY A 169 -7.86 -24.30 0.75
N PHE A 170 -6.73 -23.68 1.08
CA PHE A 170 -5.42 -24.32 1.10
C PHE A 170 -5.02 -24.79 2.51
N ASP A 171 -4.34 -25.94 2.58
CA ASP A 171 -3.77 -26.45 3.82
C ASP A 171 -2.48 -25.69 4.18
N SER A 172 -2.23 -25.47 5.47
CA SER A 172 -0.95 -24.91 5.94
C SER A 172 0.22 -25.81 5.51
N GLY A 173 1.37 -25.18 5.29
CA GLY A 173 2.57 -25.88 4.82
C GLY A 173 3.03 -25.43 3.44
N PRO A 174 4.16 -25.97 2.96
CA PRO A 174 4.83 -25.47 1.76
C PRO A 174 3.97 -25.60 0.48
N ASP A 175 3.09 -26.61 0.41
CA ASP A 175 2.17 -26.76 -0.72
C ASP A 175 1.12 -25.64 -0.75
N GLY A 176 0.49 -25.33 0.39
CA GLY A 176 -0.45 -24.22 0.47
C GLY A 176 0.20 -22.85 0.28
N GLN A 177 1.43 -22.68 0.76
CA GLN A 177 2.24 -21.49 0.46
C GLN A 177 2.40 -21.34 -1.06
N THR A 178 2.82 -22.40 -1.73
CA THR A 178 2.99 -22.41 -3.20
C THR A 178 1.68 -22.12 -3.91
N GLN A 179 0.58 -22.74 -3.49
CA GLN A 179 -0.75 -22.51 -4.06
C GLN A 179 -1.17 -21.05 -3.95
N LEU A 180 -0.99 -20.43 -2.77
CA LEU A 180 -1.30 -19.01 -2.59
C LEU A 180 -0.46 -18.13 -3.52
N PHE A 181 0.87 -18.31 -3.53
CA PHE A 181 1.74 -17.47 -4.35
C PHE A 181 1.42 -17.60 -5.84
N VAL A 182 1.22 -18.83 -6.34
CA VAL A 182 0.85 -19.07 -7.75
C VAL A 182 -0.52 -18.48 -8.08
N LEU A 183 -1.50 -18.63 -7.18
CA LEU A 183 -2.84 -18.08 -7.41
C LEU A 183 -2.83 -16.56 -7.39
N ASN A 184 -2.08 -15.96 -6.47
CA ASN A 184 -1.80 -14.54 -6.44
C ASN A 184 -1.31 -14.13 -7.83
N PHE A 185 -0.20 -14.69 -8.32
CA PHE A 185 0.32 -14.40 -9.67
C PHE A 185 -0.75 -14.49 -10.77
N LYS A 186 -1.54 -15.57 -10.83
CA LYS A 186 -2.60 -15.75 -11.84
C LYS A 186 -3.74 -14.74 -11.74
N THR A 187 -4.14 -14.40 -10.52
CA THR A 187 -5.24 -13.46 -10.27
C THR A 187 -4.83 -12.05 -10.72
N PHE A 188 -3.57 -11.66 -10.49
CA PHE A 188 -3.04 -10.35 -10.91
C PHE A 188 -2.83 -10.25 -12.43
N THR A 189 -2.36 -11.32 -13.09
CA THR A 189 -2.21 -11.29 -14.56
C THR A 189 -3.56 -11.19 -15.27
N ASN A 190 -4.60 -11.80 -14.69
CA ASN A 190 -5.94 -11.85 -15.31
C ASN A 190 -6.81 -10.63 -14.99
N ALA A 191 -6.54 -9.91 -13.90
CA ALA A 191 -7.24 -8.67 -13.55
C ALA A 191 -7.01 -7.52 -14.56
N GLY A 192 -5.95 -7.62 -15.39
CA GLY A 192 -5.70 -6.71 -16.51
C GLY A 192 -6.43 -7.08 -17.81
N THR A 193 -7.07 -8.25 -17.88
CA THR A 193 -7.87 -8.69 -19.02
C THR A 193 -9.36 -8.49 -18.72
N PRO A 194 -10.11 -7.74 -19.55
CA PRO A 194 -11.57 -7.71 -19.43
C PRO A 194 -12.12 -9.14 -19.51
N PRO A 195 -13.22 -9.46 -18.80
CA PRO A 195 -13.92 -10.72 -19.05
C PRO A 195 -14.28 -10.79 -20.54
N THR A 196 -13.97 -11.91 -21.17
CA THR A 196 -14.46 -12.21 -22.52
C THR A 196 -15.97 -12.40 -22.43
N ASP A 197 -16.71 -11.57 -23.17
CA ASP A 197 -18.16 -11.69 -23.38
C ASP A 197 -18.56 -13.08 -23.93
#